data_AF-A0AAQ4FMV1-F1
#
_entry.id   AF-A0AAQ4FMV1-F1
#
_cell.length_a   1.000
_cell.length_b   1.000
_cell.length_c   1.000
_cell.angle_alpha   90.00
_cell.angle_beta   90.00
_cell.angle_gamma   90.00
#
_symmetry.space_group_name_H-M   'P 1'
#
loop_
_entity.id
_entity.type
_entity.pdbx_description
1 polymer ?
#
loop_
_entity_poly.entity_id
_entity_poly.type
_entity_poly.pdbx_seq_one_letter_code
_entity_poly.pdbx_strand_id
1 'polypeptide(L)'
;MDTAWALFAAVVACLLYSLSHWVISQRRKCFDAFEGTGIPTVPLRSLVNGNSVEFRKPNCIESLDRWLNEYGDVFGFSPENLDLINQTAYQPFGIGPRICVGQRLALLELASVTTQVLRHFRITLGPSQKRDLELDTYSFLAVPKEEVRIKLHRLNSDE
;
A
#
# COMPACT_ATOMS: atom_id res chain seq x y z
N MET A 1 -46.73 32.22 7.54
CA MET A 1 -45.74 31.26 8.08
C MET A 1 -44.83 30.70 6.97
N ASP A 2 -45.12 31.03 5.70
CA ASP A 2 -44.51 30.40 4.52
C ASP A 2 -43.23 31.07 4.02
N THR A 3 -43.07 32.38 4.21
CA THR A 3 -41.88 33.11 3.73
C THR A 3 -40.63 32.81 4.56
N ALA A 4 -40.76 32.67 5.87
CA ALA A 4 -39.65 32.29 6.76
C ALA A 4 -39.15 30.87 6.48
N TRP A 5 -40.06 29.93 6.25
CA TRP A 5 -39.73 28.56 5.84
C TRP A 5 -39.08 28.50 4.46
N ALA A 6 -39.57 29.28 3.49
CA ALA A 6 -38.98 29.36 2.15
C ALA A 6 -37.55 29.94 2.18
N LEU A 7 -37.31 30.99 2.97
CA LEU A 7 -35.97 31.56 3.15
C LEU A 7 -35.02 30.58 3.84
N PHE A 8 -35.49 29.89 4.89
CA PHE A 8 -34.71 28.85 5.56
C PHE A 8 -34.34 27.71 4.61
N ALA A 9 -35.30 27.20 3.83
CA ALA A 9 -35.06 26.14 2.85
C ALA A 9 -34.07 26.58 1.75
N ALA A 10 -34.17 27.82 1.26
CA ALA A 10 -33.24 28.38 0.28
C ALA A 10 -31.82 28.50 0.84
N VAL A 11 -31.67 28.98 2.07
CA VAL A 11 -30.35 29.06 2.74
C VAL A 11 -29.75 27.67 2.92
N VAL A 12 -30.54 26.70 3.39
CA VAL A 12 -30.09 25.30 3.53
C VAL A 12 -29.67 24.72 2.18
N ALA A 13 -30.44 24.95 1.12
CA ALA A 13 -30.09 24.50 -0.23
C ALA A 13 -28.78 25.12 -0.73
N CYS A 14 -28.56 26.43 -0.53
CA CYS A 14 -27.31 27.09 -0.89
C CYS A 14 -26.11 26.58 -0.09
N LEU A 15 -26.29 26.31 1.21
CA LEU A 15 -25.25 25.72 2.06
C LEU A 15 -24.92 24.28 1.62
N LEU A 16 -25.92 23.46 1.31
CA LEU A 16 -25.70 22.10 0.79
C LEU A 16 -25.01 22.12 -0.58
N TYR A 17 -25.41 23.04 -1.47
CA TYR A 17 -24.79 23.20 -2.78
C TYR A 17 -23.32 23.62 -2.65
N SER A 18 -23.02 24.65 -1.87
CA SER A 18 -21.64 25.11 -1.66
C SER A 18 -20.78 24.06 -0.97
N LEU A 19 -21.32 23.35 0.03
CA LEU A 19 -20.62 22.26 0.71
C LEU A 19 -20.33 21.10 -0.26
N SER A 20 -21.30 20.68 -1.07
CA SER A 20 -21.10 19.60 -2.04
C SER A 20 -20.07 19.98 -3.11
N HIS A 21 -20.12 21.21 -3.63
CA HIS A 21 -19.14 21.69 -4.60
C HIS A 21 -17.73 21.76 -3.99
N TRP A 22 -17.61 22.22 -2.75
CA TRP A 22 -16.32 22.22 -2.03
C TRP A 22 -15.82 20.79 -1.81
N VAL A 23 -16.64 19.87 -1.31
CA VAL A 23 -16.26 18.46 -1.11
C VAL A 23 -15.82 17.82 -2.43
N ILE A 24 -16.56 18.00 -3.52
CA ILE A 24 -16.22 17.46 -4.83
C ILE A 24 -14.89 18.05 -5.34
N SER A 25 -14.71 19.37 -5.19
CA SER A 25 -13.46 20.05 -5.58
C SER A 25 -12.26 19.54 -4.80
N GLN A 26 -12.37 19.41 -3.47
CA GLN A 26 -11.31 18.87 -2.63
C GLN A 26 -10.99 17.41 -3.01
N ARG A 27 -12.02 16.61 -3.28
CA ARG A 27 -11.80 15.22 -3.68
C ARG A 27 -11.13 15.10 -5.04
N ARG A 28 -11.50 15.92 -6.02
CA ARG A 28 -10.79 15.97 -7.32
C ARG A 28 -9.30 16.28 -7.12
N LYS A 29 -8.97 17.31 -6.33
CA LYS A 29 -7.58 17.65 -6.00
C LYS A 29 -6.81 16.49 -5.36
N CYS A 30 -7.44 15.69 -4.49
CA CYS A 30 -6.80 14.51 -3.92
C CYS A 30 -6.54 13.41 -4.95
N PHE A 31 -7.42 13.25 -5.94
CA PHE A 31 -7.24 12.24 -7.00
C PHE A 31 -6.23 12.68 -8.07
N ASP A 32 -6.13 13.98 -8.31
CA ASP A 32 -5.15 14.56 -9.24
C ASP A 32 -3.73 14.63 -8.61
N ALA A 33 -3.57 14.27 -7.34
CA ALA A 33 -2.29 14.36 -6.61
C ALA A 33 -1.15 13.52 -7.22
N PHE A 34 -1.48 12.50 -8.01
CA PHE A 34 -0.50 11.67 -8.71
C PHE A 34 -0.27 12.10 -10.17
N GLU A 35 -0.98 13.11 -10.66
CA GLU A 35 -0.79 13.67 -11.99
C GLU A 35 0.64 14.24 -12.12
N GLY A 36 1.38 13.80 -13.14
CA GLY A 36 2.77 14.22 -13.35
C GLY A 36 3.85 13.45 -12.55
N THR A 37 3.47 12.45 -11.74
CA THR A 37 4.45 11.60 -11.00
C THR A 37 5.05 10.46 -11.83
N GLY A 38 4.57 10.27 -13.07
CA GLY A 38 4.96 9.17 -13.95
C GLY A 38 4.48 7.79 -13.49
N ILE A 39 3.64 7.72 -12.46
CA ILE A 39 3.03 6.48 -11.98
C ILE A 39 1.81 6.16 -12.85
N PRO A 40 1.69 4.94 -13.42
CA PRO A 40 0.47 4.53 -14.12
C PRO A 40 -0.74 4.63 -13.18
N THR A 41 -1.69 5.52 -13.49
CA THR A 41 -2.85 5.76 -12.64
C THR A 41 -4.01 4.84 -12.99
N VAL A 42 -4.50 4.08 -12.02
CA VAL A 42 -5.76 3.34 -12.15
C VAL A 42 -6.90 4.34 -12.30
N PRO A 43 -7.77 4.23 -13.34
CA PRO A 43 -8.83 5.20 -13.57
C PRO A 43 -9.80 5.24 -12.39
N LEU A 44 -10.23 6.45 -12.01
CA LEU A 44 -11.14 6.66 -10.91
C LEU A 44 -12.56 6.17 -11.25
N ARG A 45 -13.09 5.20 -10.50
CA ARG A 45 -14.45 4.68 -10.70
C ARG A 45 -15.54 5.51 -10.01
N SER A 46 -15.21 6.12 -8.87
CA SER A 46 -16.18 6.87 -8.05
C SER A 46 -15.53 8.06 -7.34
N LEU A 47 -16.16 9.23 -7.39
CA LEU A 47 -15.71 10.39 -6.61
C LEU A 47 -15.92 10.21 -5.10
N VAL A 48 -16.86 9.35 -4.67
CA VAL A 48 -17.22 9.18 -3.24
C VAL A 48 -16.46 8.02 -2.60
N ASN A 49 -16.30 6.90 -3.29
CA ASN A 49 -15.61 5.74 -2.71
C ASN A 49 -14.23 5.49 -3.35
N GLY A 50 -13.82 6.33 -4.29
CA GLY A 50 -12.62 6.07 -5.07
C GLY A 50 -12.72 4.71 -5.75
N ASN A 51 -11.62 3.97 -5.66
CA ASN A 51 -11.55 2.58 -6.10
C ASN A 51 -11.69 1.58 -4.93
N SER A 52 -12.10 2.03 -3.74
CA SER A 52 -12.13 1.19 -2.53
C SER A 52 -13.05 -0.03 -2.65
N VAL A 53 -14.12 0.07 -3.44
CA VAL A 53 -15.05 -1.05 -3.65
C VAL A 53 -14.42 -2.13 -4.52
N GLU A 54 -13.74 -1.72 -5.59
CA GLU A 54 -13.03 -2.62 -6.51
C GLU A 54 -11.81 -3.25 -5.80
N PHE A 55 -11.08 -2.44 -5.04
CA PHE A 55 -9.96 -2.90 -4.23
C PHE A 55 -10.37 -3.97 -3.21
N ARG A 56 -11.60 -3.93 -2.70
CA ARG A 56 -12.08 -4.92 -1.71
C ARG A 56 -12.76 -6.15 -2.31
N LYS A 57 -13.05 -6.19 -3.61
CA LYS A 57 -13.82 -7.29 -4.24
C LYS A 57 -13.02 -7.98 -5.36
N PRO A 58 -12.77 -9.30 -5.27
CA PRO A 58 -13.24 -10.26 -4.25
C PRO A 58 -12.48 -10.18 -2.92
N ASN A 59 -11.20 -9.78 -2.93
CA ASN A 59 -10.42 -9.37 -1.77
C ASN A 59 -9.27 -8.44 -2.19
N CYS A 60 -8.62 -7.82 -1.22
CA CYS A 60 -7.51 -6.88 -1.41
C CYS A 60 -6.38 -7.44 -2.28
N ILE A 61 -5.95 -8.66 -2.01
CA ILE A 61 -4.77 -9.26 -2.63
C ILE A 61 -5.04 -9.59 -4.09
N GLU A 62 -6.18 -10.21 -4.40
CA GLU A 62 -6.56 -10.54 -5.78
C GLU A 62 -6.85 -9.28 -6.62
N SER A 63 -7.46 -8.26 -6.03
CA SER A 63 -7.67 -6.98 -6.72
C SER A 63 -6.34 -6.28 -7.01
N LEU A 64 -5.39 -6.35 -6.08
CA LEU A 64 -4.04 -5.81 -6.28
C LEU A 64 -3.28 -6.58 -7.37
N ASP A 65 -3.32 -7.91 -7.35
CA ASP A 65 -2.70 -8.77 -8.38
C ASP A 65 -3.26 -8.47 -9.78
N ARG A 66 -4.58 -8.32 -9.90
CA ARG A 66 -5.23 -7.91 -11.15
C ARG A 66 -4.72 -6.57 -11.65
N TRP A 67 -4.64 -5.57 -10.77
CA TRP A 67 -4.17 -4.23 -11.14
C TRP A 67 -2.69 -4.22 -11.50
N LEU A 68 -1.85 -4.99 -10.83
CA LEU A 68 -0.43 -5.14 -11.19
C LEU A 68 -0.28 -5.75 -12.59
N ASN A 69 -1.10 -6.76 -12.92
CA ASN A 69 -1.11 -7.36 -14.25
C ASN A 69 -1.61 -6.40 -15.36
N GLU A 70 -2.57 -5.51 -15.04
CA GLU A 70 -3.17 -4.59 -16.01
C GLU A 70 -2.35 -3.30 -16.21
N TYR A 71 -1.84 -2.72 -15.12
CA TYR A 71 -1.20 -1.40 -15.12
C TYR A 71 0.33 -1.47 -14.97
N GLY A 72 0.89 -2.68 -14.83
CA GLY A 72 2.33 -2.92 -14.67
C GLY A 72 2.78 -2.89 -13.20
N ASP A 73 4.04 -3.26 -12.97
CA ASP A 73 4.60 -3.33 -11.63
C ASP A 73 4.81 -1.92 -11.05
N VAL A 74 3.94 -1.50 -10.13
CA VAL A 74 3.94 -0.15 -9.55
C VAL A 74 4.95 -0.04 -8.39
N PHE A 75 5.34 -1.17 -7.79
CA PHE A 75 6.30 -1.23 -6.69
C PHE A 75 6.90 -2.64 -6.59
N GLY A 76 8.23 -2.76 -6.64
CA GLY A 76 8.89 -4.06 -6.56
C GLY A 76 10.36 -3.93 -6.16
N PHE A 77 10.88 -4.95 -5.48
CA PHE A 77 12.32 -5.09 -5.25
C PHE A 77 12.88 -6.05 -6.27
N SER A 78 13.42 -5.53 -7.38
CA SER A 78 14.25 -6.30 -8.29
C SER A 78 15.68 -5.76 -8.22
N PRO A 79 16.67 -6.55 -7.77
CA PRO A 79 18.08 -6.14 -7.77
C PRO A 79 18.58 -5.74 -9.16
N GLU A 80 17.96 -6.31 -10.20
CA GLU A 80 18.34 -6.14 -11.60
C GLU A 80 17.75 -4.85 -12.21
N ASN A 81 16.70 -4.29 -11.61
CA ASN A 81 15.90 -3.20 -12.16
C ASN A 81 15.68 -2.05 -11.17
N LEU A 82 16.67 -1.77 -10.31
CA LEU A 82 16.58 -0.71 -9.30
C LEU A 82 16.26 0.66 -9.89
N ASP A 83 16.76 0.95 -11.09
CA ASP A 83 16.53 2.23 -11.79
C ASP A 83 15.10 2.35 -12.36
N LEU A 84 14.37 1.24 -12.49
CA LEU A 84 12.99 1.22 -12.94
C LEU A 84 11.99 1.43 -11.81
N ILE A 85 12.45 1.40 -10.55
CA ILE A 85 11.57 1.61 -9.39
C ILE A 85 11.22 3.09 -9.30
N ASN A 86 9.95 3.42 -9.51
CA ASN A 86 9.46 4.76 -9.24
C ASN A 86 9.57 5.04 -7.73
N GLN A 87 10.57 5.83 -7.34
CA GLN A 87 10.82 6.16 -5.94
C GLN A 87 9.61 6.83 -5.28
N THR A 88 8.78 7.54 -6.04
CA THR A 88 7.55 8.16 -5.54
C THR A 88 6.47 7.11 -5.21
N ALA A 89 6.48 5.96 -5.88
CA ALA A 89 5.56 4.85 -5.62
C ALA A 89 6.03 3.95 -4.47
N TYR A 90 7.33 3.72 -4.33
CA TYR A 90 7.90 2.89 -3.27
C TYR A 90 8.07 3.66 -1.95
N GLN A 91 7.03 3.67 -1.12
CA GLN A 91 6.98 4.44 0.14
C GLN A 91 6.62 3.58 1.37
N PRO A 92 7.38 2.50 1.68
CA PRO A 92 7.04 1.57 2.77
C PRO A 92 7.07 2.19 4.17
N PHE A 93 7.74 3.33 4.33
CA PHE A 93 7.82 4.09 5.58
C PHE A 93 7.07 5.43 5.51
N GLY A 94 6.35 5.68 4.41
CA GLY A 94 5.70 6.95 4.10
C GLY A 94 6.67 8.01 3.55
N ILE A 95 6.13 9.21 3.28
CA ILE A 95 6.86 10.37 2.75
C ILE A 95 6.37 11.66 3.43
N GLY A 96 7.21 12.70 3.44
CA GLY A 96 6.85 14.03 3.93
C GLY A 96 7.01 14.24 5.44
N PRO A 97 6.37 15.27 6.03
CA PRO A 97 6.64 15.68 7.42
C PRO A 97 6.15 14.68 8.48
N ARG A 98 5.32 13.70 8.10
CA ARG A 98 4.85 12.60 8.97
C ARG A 98 5.40 11.24 8.54
N ILE A 99 6.55 11.21 7.87
CA ILE A 99 7.29 9.98 7.57
C ILE A 99 7.64 9.24 8.87
N CYS A 100 7.74 7.91 8.80
CA CYS A 100 8.11 7.09 9.94
C CYS A 100 9.46 7.53 10.53
N VAL A 101 9.44 8.01 11.77
CA VAL A 101 10.66 8.40 12.51
C VAL A 101 11.62 7.23 12.71
N GLY A 102 11.10 5.99 12.72
CA GLY A 102 11.86 4.76 12.88
C GLY A 102 12.49 4.19 11.62
N GLN A 103 12.31 4.81 10.44
CA GLN A 103 12.77 4.25 9.16
C GLN A 103 14.27 3.89 9.16
N ARG A 104 15.12 4.80 9.65
CA ARG A 104 16.57 4.58 9.67
C ARG A 104 16.96 3.44 10.59
N LEU A 105 16.32 3.37 11.77
CA LEU A 105 16.55 2.28 12.72
C LEU A 105 16.12 0.94 12.13
N ALA A 106 14.92 0.86 11.55
CA ALA A 106 14.39 -0.36 10.96
C ALA A 106 15.29 -0.90 9.83
N LEU A 107 15.79 -0.02 8.96
CA LEU A 107 16.71 -0.43 7.88
C LEU A 107 18.07 -0.91 8.41
N LEU A 108 18.60 -0.25 9.45
CA LEU A 108 19.84 -0.67 10.11
C LEU A 108 19.68 -2.03 10.80
N GLU A 109 18.58 -2.24 11.52
CA GLU A 109 18.28 -3.51 12.18
C GLU A 109 18.11 -4.63 11.17
N LEU A 110 17.35 -4.38 10.08
CA LEU A 110 17.17 -5.35 9.01
C LEU A 110 18.51 -5.75 8.39
N ALA A 111 19.34 -4.77 7.99
CA ALA A 111 20.64 -5.04 7.41
C ALA A 111 21.58 -5.78 8.38
N SER A 112 21.60 -5.37 9.65
CA SER A 112 22.44 -5.97 10.69
C SER A 112 22.05 -7.42 10.95
N VAL A 113 20.77 -7.68 11.25
CA VAL A 113 20.26 -9.02 11.55
C VAL A 113 20.41 -9.94 10.33
N THR A 114 20.03 -9.48 9.14
CA THR A 114 20.17 -10.28 7.92
C THR A 114 21.63 -10.63 7.65
N THR A 115 22.56 -9.68 7.82
CA THR A 115 24.00 -9.95 7.66
C THR A 115 24.48 -10.98 8.68
N GLN A 116 24.10 -10.85 9.95
CA GLN A 116 24.50 -11.79 11.00
C GLN A 116 23.95 -13.19 10.75
N VAL A 117 22.69 -13.31 10.33
CA VAL A 117 22.08 -14.59 10.00
C VAL A 117 22.78 -15.23 8.80
N LEU A 118 22.96 -14.50 7.70
CA LEU A 118 23.56 -15.05 6.47
C LEU A 118 25.04 -15.41 6.62
N ARG A 119 25.79 -14.71 7.49
CA ARG A 119 27.21 -15.03 7.76
C ARG A 119 27.40 -16.31 8.57
N HIS A 120 26.45 -16.65 9.44
CA HIS A 120 26.61 -17.76 10.38
C HIS A 120 25.70 -18.94 10.07
N PHE A 121 24.68 -18.77 9.22
CA PHE A 121 23.68 -19.79 8.95
C PHE A 121 23.31 -19.87 7.47
N ARG A 122 23.17 -21.10 6.99
CA ARG A 122 22.46 -21.42 5.75
C ARG A 122 21.00 -21.69 6.07
N ILE A 123 20.10 -20.96 5.42
CA ILE A 123 18.65 -21.10 5.62
C ILE A 123 18.09 -22.07 4.57
N THR A 124 17.31 -23.06 5.01
CA THR A 124 16.56 -23.97 4.12
C THR A 124 15.11 -24.09 4.57
N LEU A 125 14.19 -24.40 3.66
CA LEU A 125 12.80 -24.67 4.00
C LEU A 125 12.66 -25.92 4.87
N GLY A 126 11.68 -25.91 5.78
CA GLY A 126 11.28 -27.10 6.53
C GLY A 126 10.68 -28.18 5.61
N PRO A 127 10.68 -29.47 6.00
CA PRO A 127 10.20 -30.56 5.16
C PRO A 127 8.75 -30.42 4.71
N SER A 128 7.91 -29.81 5.55
CA SER A 128 6.49 -29.57 5.29
C SER A 128 6.18 -28.15 4.83
N GLN A 129 7.20 -27.32 4.58
CA GLN A 129 6.99 -25.92 4.26
C GLN A 129 6.65 -25.76 2.78
N LYS A 130 5.47 -25.21 2.50
CA LYS A 130 5.09 -24.80 1.13
C LYS A 130 5.99 -23.64 0.68
N ARG A 131 6.35 -23.64 -0.60
CA ARG A 131 7.10 -22.53 -1.20
C ARG A 131 6.23 -21.28 -1.33
N ASP A 132 5.01 -21.47 -1.78
CA ASP A 132 4.06 -20.37 -1.94
C ASP A 132 3.42 -20.04 -0.59
N LEU A 133 3.57 -18.80 -0.17
CA LEU A 133 3.02 -18.29 1.09
C LEU A 133 1.75 -17.50 0.79
N GLU A 134 0.61 -18.06 1.16
CA GLU A 134 -0.64 -17.31 1.17
C GLU A 134 -0.62 -16.28 2.30
N LEU A 135 -1.03 -15.04 2.01
CA LEU A 135 -1.23 -14.01 3.02
C LEU A 135 -2.60 -14.15 3.68
N ASP A 136 -2.68 -13.84 4.97
CA ASP A 136 -3.95 -13.69 5.67
C ASP A 136 -4.65 -12.41 5.20
N THR A 137 -5.80 -12.57 4.57
CA THR A 137 -6.61 -11.46 4.03
C THR A 137 -7.46 -10.75 5.06
N TYR A 138 -7.57 -11.29 6.29
CA TYR A 138 -8.36 -10.72 7.38
C TYR A 138 -7.50 -10.09 8.48
N SER A 139 -6.19 -10.33 8.49
CA SER A 139 -5.26 -9.72 9.43
C SER A 139 -5.07 -8.22 9.15
N PHE A 140 -4.83 -7.45 10.21
CA PHE A 140 -4.48 -6.03 10.10
C PHE A 140 -3.10 -5.82 9.44
N LEU A 141 -2.19 -6.78 9.62
CA LEU A 141 -0.85 -6.77 9.02
C LEU A 141 -0.79 -7.82 7.91
N ALA A 142 0.01 -7.55 6.87
CA ALA A 142 0.35 -8.56 5.86
C ALA A 142 1.20 -9.65 6.53
N VAL A 143 0.54 -10.73 6.95
CA VAL A 143 1.17 -11.88 7.59
C VAL A 143 0.87 -13.14 6.78
N PRO A 144 1.76 -14.14 6.79
CA PRO A 144 1.45 -15.45 6.28
C PRO A 144 0.23 -16.04 7.00
N LYS A 145 -0.67 -16.66 6.24
CA LYS A 145 -1.87 -17.35 6.74
C LYS A 145 -1.52 -18.62 7.54
N GLU A 146 -0.44 -19.28 7.14
CA GLU A 146 0.12 -20.44 7.82
C GLU A 146 1.51 -20.08 8.38
N GLU A 147 1.96 -20.81 9.40
CA GLU A 147 3.29 -20.59 9.96
C GLU A 147 4.42 -20.87 8.95
N VAL A 148 5.51 -20.10 9.03
CA VAL A 148 6.68 -20.26 8.14
C VAL A 148 7.74 -21.10 8.84
N ARG A 149 7.87 -22.37 8.44
CA ARG A 149 8.86 -23.30 9.00
C ARG A 149 10.17 -23.26 8.21
N ILE A 150 11.23 -22.77 8.86
CA ILE A 150 12.59 -22.76 8.31
C ILE A 150 13.55 -23.58 9.17
N LYS A 151 14.63 -24.07 8.56
CA LYS A 151 15.76 -24.72 9.21
C LYS A 151 17.01 -23.86 9.02
N LEU A 152 17.75 -23.65 10.11
CA LEU A 152 19.03 -22.95 10.11
C LEU A 152 20.15 -23.97 10.28
N HIS A 153 21.05 -24.05 9.30
CA HIS A 153 22.25 -24.86 9.39
C HIS A 153 23.42 -23.94 9.69
N ARG A 154 24.13 -24.16 10.81
CA ARG A 154 25.30 -23.35 11.14
C ARG A 154 26.38 -23.53 10.07
N LEU A 155 26.92 -22.43 9.57
CA LEU A 155 28.11 -22.42 8.73
C LEU A 155 29.32 -22.61 9.63
N ASN A 156 30.19 -23.57 9.31
CA ASN A 156 31.44 -23.76 10.03
C ASN A 156 32.35 -22.56 9.75
N SER A 157 33.07 -22.07 10.77
CA SER A 157 33.90 -20.87 10.72
C SER A 157 35.20 -20.99 9.90
N ASP A 158 35.39 -22.13 9.20
CA ASP A 158 36.71 -22.59 8.74
C ASP A 158 36.80 -22.77 7.20
N GLU A 159 35.92 -22.13 6.42
CA GLU A 159 36.11 -21.84 4.98
C GLU A 159 36.20 -20.33 4.74
#